data_AF-A0A5N9H6X8-F1
#
_entry.id   AF-A0A5N9H6X8-F1
#
_cell.length_a   1.000
_cell.length_b   1.000
_cell.length_c   1.000
_cell.angle_alpha   90.00
_cell.angle_beta   90.00
_cell.angle_gamma   90.00
#
_symmetry.space_group_name_H-M   'P 1'
#
loop_
_entity.id
_entity.type
_entity.pdbx_description
1 polymer ?
#
loop_
_entity_poly.entity_id
_entity_poly.type
_entity_poly.pdbx_seq_one_letter_code
_entity_poly.pdbx_strand_id
1 'polypeptide(L)' 'MPINEVQVIRSCKECNTEIETISVKKDNMRLITEDLTWCPTCNKDTNEVRDIAGRTDSIKIEQDSYPPVRAVE' A
#
# COMPACT_ATOMS: atom_id res chain seq x y z
N MET A 1 -11.69 6.83 19.62
CA MET A 1 -12.39 7.60 18.57
C MET A 1 -12.41 6.75 17.31
N PRO A 2 -13.49 6.75 16.52
CA PRO A 2 -13.48 6.05 15.24
C PRO A 2 -12.47 6.71 14.29
N ILE A 3 -11.59 5.90 13.71
CA ILE A 3 -10.68 6.34 12.64
C ILE A 3 -11.55 6.47 11.38
N ASN A 4 -11.86 7.71 11.00
CA ASN A 4 -12.69 8.01 9.84
C ASN A 4 -11.88 8.23 8.56
N GLU A 5 -10.57 8.44 8.69
CA GLU A 5 -9.64 8.73 7.61
C GLU A 5 -8.47 7.75 7.63
N VAL A 6 -8.06 7.33 6.44
CA VAL A 6 -6.98 6.37 6.21
C VAL A 6 -6.07 6.95 5.14
N GLN A 7 -4.75 6.82 5.35
CA GLN A 7 -3.76 7.19 4.36
C GLN A 7 -3.61 6.05 3.35
N VAL A 8 -3.81 6.36 2.08
CA VAL A 8 -3.68 5.44 0.95
C VAL A 8 -2.54 5.90 0.07
N ILE A 9 -1.60 4.99 -0.17
CA ILE A 9 -0.45 5.16 -1.05
C ILE A 9 -0.85 4.73 -2.45
N ARG A 10 -0.65 5.60 -3.44
CA ARG A 10 -0.79 5.30 -4.87
C ARG A 10 0.60 5.00 -5.44
N SER A 11 0.74 3.86 -6.08
CA SER A 11 1.99 3.39 -6.67
C SER A 11 1.79 2.94 -8.11
N CYS A 12 2.85 3.03 -8.92
CA CYS A 12 2.80 2.56 -10.30
C CYS A 12 2.76 1.02 -10.34
N LYS A 13 1.83 0.43 -11.10
CA LYS A 13 1.75 -1.04 -11.25
C LYS A 13 2.98 -1.66 -11.90
N GLU A 14 3.70 -0.93 -12.76
CA GLU A 14 4.83 -1.48 -13.49
C GLU A 14 6.14 -1.42 -12.71
N CYS A 15 6.45 -0.25 -12.12
CA CYS A 15 7.72 -0.04 -11.43
C CYS A 15 7.61 0.04 -9.90
N ASN A 16 6.40 -0.05 -9.34
CA ASN A 16 6.11 0.08 -7.90
C ASN A 16 6.61 1.38 -7.26
N THR A 17 6.93 2.41 -8.06
CA THR A 17 7.29 3.71 -7.51
C THR A 17 6.07 4.35 -6.86
N GLU A 18 6.22 4.82 -5.64
CA GLU A 18 5.21 5.65 -4.97
C GLU A 18 5.04 6.96 -5.74
N ILE A 19 3.79 7.25 -6.11
CA ILE A 19 3.42 8.43 -6.89
C ILE A 19 2.95 9.52 -5.93
N GLU A 20 2.02 9.16 -5.03
CA GLU A 20 1.50 10.06 -4.01
C GLU A 20 0.87 9.28 -2.85
N THR A 21 0.71 9.96 -1.71
CA THR A 21 -0.04 9.45 -0.55
C THR A 21 -1.20 10.40 -0.25
N ILE A 22 -2.43 9.87 -0.20
CA ILE A 22 -3.67 10.65 -0.01
C ILE A 22 -4.42 10.21 1.26
N SER A 23 -5.02 11.17 1.96
CA SER A 23 -5.97 10.88 3.05
C SER A 23 -7.37 10.70 2.45
N VAL A 24 -7.97 9.54 2.67
CA VAL A 24 -9.30 9.19 2.18
C VAL A 24 -10.17 8.71 3.33
N LYS A 25 -11.48 8.94 3.22
CA LYS A 25 -12.42 8.38 4.20
C LYS A 25 -12.38 6.86 4.12
N LYS A 26 -12.46 6.19 5.27
CA LYS A 26 -12.43 4.72 5.36
C LYS A 26 -13.45 4.04 4.44
N ASP A 27 -14.64 4.62 4.33
CA ASP A 27 -15.71 4.06 3.48
C ASP A 27 -15.48 4.30 1.97
N ASN A 28 -14.56 5.22 1.62
CA ASN A 28 -14.28 5.64 0.24
C ASN A 28 -12.86 5.29 -0.22
N MET A 29 -12.16 4.37 0.44
CA MET A 29 -10.74 4.10 0.15
C MET A 29 -10.48 3.59 -1.27
N ARG A 30 -11.41 2.80 -1.83
CA ARG A 30 -11.34 2.20 -3.18
C ARG A 30 -9.92 1.74 -3.55
N LEU A 31 -9.46 0.65 -2.92
CA LEU A 31 -8.10 0.10 -3.07
C LEU A 31 -7.86 -0.61 -4.41
N ILE A 32 -8.94 -0.98 -5.12
CA ILE A 32 -8.87 -1.54 -6.46
C ILE A 32 -9.49 -0.53 -7.42
N THR A 33 -8.71 -0.14 -8.41
CA THR A 33 -9.18 0.74 -9.48
C THR A 33 -8.50 0.37 -10.80
N GLU A 34 -9.15 0.75 -11.90
CA GLU A 34 -8.63 0.63 -13.26
C GLU A 34 -8.20 2.01 -13.79
N ASP A 35 -8.14 3.01 -12.92
CA ASP A 35 -7.73 4.36 -13.27
C ASP A 35 -6.25 4.37 -13.69
N LEU A 36 -5.97 5.11 -14.77
CA LEU A 36 -4.63 5.38 -15.24
C LEU A 36 -4.04 6.58 -14.49
N THR A 37 -2.76 6.49 -14.16
CA THR A 37 -2.02 7.56 -13.51
C THR A 37 -0.64 7.72 -14.17
N TRP A 38 -0.18 8.97 -14.22
CA TRP A 38 1.11 9.29 -14.81
C TRP A 38 2.24 8.87 -13.87
N CYS A 39 3.14 8.01 -14.35
CA CYS A 39 4.33 7.62 -13.59
C CYS A 39 5.56 8.42 -14.04
N PRO A 40 6.24 9.17 -13.15
CA PRO A 40 7.43 9.94 -13.52
C PRO A 40 8.63 9.05 -13.89
N THR A 41 8.69 7.83 -13.34
CA THR A 41 9.76 6.86 -13.62
C THR A 41 9.57 6.18 -14.97
N CYS A 42 8.33 5.80 -15.31
CA CYS A 42 8.02 5.12 -16.57
C CYS A 42 7.75 6.09 -17.73
N ASN A 43 7.52 7.37 -17.42
CA ASN A 43 7.21 8.43 -18.39
C ASN A 43 6.03 8.07 -19.31
N LYS A 44 5.00 7.43 -18.74
CA LYS A 44 3.77 7.03 -19.42
C LYS A 44 2.61 6.89 -18.41
N ASP A 45 1.39 6.92 -18.92
CA ASP A 45 0.22 6.55 -18.15
C ASP A 45 0.20 5.04 -17.88
N THR A 46 0.10 4.69 -16.61
CA THR A 46 0.11 3.30 -16.14
C THR A 46 -1.04 3.07 -15.19
N ASN A 47 -1.50 1.84 -15.08
CA ASN A 47 -2.45 1.48 -14.03
C ASN A 47 -1.80 1.73 -12.67
N GLU A 48 -2.60 2.19 -11.72
CA GLU A 48 -2.15 2.36 -10.35
C GLU A 48 -2.47 1.18 -9.45
N VAL A 49 -1.66 1.03 -8.42
CA VAL A 49 -1.88 0.12 -7.30
C VAL A 49 -2.00 0.97 -6.05
N ARG A 50 -3.10 0.79 -5.31
CA ARG A 50 -3.36 1.50 -4.07
C ARG A 50 -3.12 0.58 -2.87
N ASP A 51 -2.41 1.06 -1.87
CA ASP A 51 -2.18 0.34 -0.61
C ASP A 51 -2.42 1.24 0.60
N ILE A 52 -2.63 0.65 1.77
CA ILE A 52 -2.81 1.38 3.03
C ILE A 52 -1.42 1.68 3.63
N ALA A 53 -1.18 2.94 3.95
CA ALA A 53 0.07 3.34 4.60
C ALA A 53 0.25 2.62 5.94
N GLY A 54 1.47 2.14 6.20
CA GLY A 54 1.81 1.41 7.43
C GLY A 54 1.38 -0.07 7.44
N ARG A 55 0.72 -0.59 6.40
CA ARG A 55 0.42 -2.02 6.28
C ARG A 55 1.71 -2.84 6.27
N THR A 56 2.68 -2.46 5.45
CA THR A 56 3.98 -3.15 5.33
C THR A 56 4.75 -3.16 6.65
N ASP A 57 4.71 -2.06 7.40
CA ASP A 57 5.39 -1.98 8.69
C ASP A 57 4.70 -2.83 9.76
N SER A 58 3.36 -2.87 9.72
CA SER A 58 2.58 -3.76 10.59
C SER A 58 2.91 -5.23 10.33
N ILE A 59 3.06 -5.63 9.06
CA ILE A 59 3.47 -6.99 8.67
C ILE A 59 4.87 -7.31 9.23
N LYS A 60 5.83 -6.38 9.15
CA LYS A 60 7.17 -6.58 9.71
C LYS A 60 7.12 -6.77 11.22
N ILE A 61 6.39 -5.92 11.94
CA ILE A 61 6.21 -6.05 13.40
C ILE A 61 5.60 -7.40 13.77
N GLU A 62 4.61 -7.84 13.00
CA GLU A 62 3.98 -9.15 13.19
C GLU A 62 5.00 -10.28 12.98
N GLN A 63 5.76 -10.25 11.87
CA GLN A 63 6.79 -11.24 11.56
C GLN A 63 7.90 -11.29 12.60
N ASP A 64 8.34 -10.14 13.11
CA ASP A 64 9.35 -10.04 14.16
C ASP A 64 8.86 -10.61 15.50
N SER A 65 7.54 -10.67 15.72
CA SER A 65 6.93 -11.26 16.91
C SER A 65 6.81 -12.78 16.86
N TYR A 66 7.09 -13.41 15.71
CA TYR A 66 6.95 -14.85 15.55
C TYR A 66 7.97 -15.60 16.42
N PRO A 67 7.55 -16.72 17.06
CA PRO A 67 8.49 -17.57 17.77
C PRO A 67 9.54 -18.12 16.78
N PRO A 68 10.79 -18.33 17.24
CA PRO A 68 11.83 -18.89 16.39
C PRO A 68 11.35 -20.23 15.82
N VAL A 69 11.61 -20.45 14.53
CA VAL A 69 11.27 -21.71 13.86
C VAL A 69 11.94 -22.83 14.65
N ARG A 70 11.14 -23.70 15.26
CA ARG A 70 11.66 -24.90 15.92
C ARG A 70 12.35 -25.72 14.84
N ALA A 71 13.64 -25.99 15.02
CA ALA A 71 14.32 -26.99 14.21
C ALA A 71 13.53 -28.29 14.35
N VAL A 72 13.00 -28.78 13.24
CA VAL A 72 12.40 -30.12 13.18
C VAL A 72 13.59 -31.07 13.18
N GLU A 73 13.83 -31.74 14.31
CA GLU A 73 14.77 -32.86 14.43
C GLU A 73 14.24 -34.11 13.71
#